data_AF-A0A9Q3Q122-F1
#
_entry.id   AF-A0A9Q3Q122-F1
#
_cell.length_a   1.000
_cell.length_b   1.000
_cell.length_c   1.000
_cell.angle_alpha   90.00
_cell.angle_beta   90.00
_cell.angle_gamma   90.00
#
_symmetry.space_group_name_H-M   'P 1'
#
loop_
_entity.id
_entity.type
_entity.pdbx_description
1 polymer ?
#
loop_
_entity_poly.entity_id
_entity_poly.type
_entity_poly.pdbx_seq_one_letter_code
_entity_poly.pdbx_strand_id
1 'polypeptide(L)'
;MSEVKVNQWDELSQFLFREKRSTNPIATNGALMEVFMFAIGWRKCSTKNEQFGLYGSVAKIENAKDEWRNQGANLSSVGFILGQSLRYVRDNLFEKIKNFYNSLGVPSFDQVNYEGNIPENQGACEFASALTFTMNGFKNAPHVDKDALLYALGWCFQADKQTSQIHRDASKRCTGGKLIFQMSIFGLIYLNVMGLIR
;
A
#
# COMPACT_ATOMS: atom_id res chain seq x y z
N MET A 1 7.31 17.35 -11.54
CA MET A 1 6.37 17.22 -10.40
C MET A 1 6.45 18.50 -9.60
N SER A 2 5.33 19.07 -9.11
CA SER A 2 5.39 20.23 -8.23
C SER A 2 6.02 19.84 -6.89
N GLU A 3 6.69 20.78 -6.21
CA GLU A 3 7.36 20.55 -4.92
C GLU A 3 6.42 19.95 -3.86
N VAL A 4 5.17 20.42 -3.81
CA VAL A 4 4.11 19.88 -2.95
C VAL A 4 3.85 18.40 -3.19
N LYS A 5 3.83 17.95 -4.47
CA LYS A 5 3.66 16.54 -4.79
C LYS A 5 4.89 15.73 -4.38
N VAL A 6 6.10 16.27 -4.51
CA VAL A 6 7.32 15.55 -4.11
C VAL A 6 7.35 15.31 -2.60
N ASN A 7 6.97 16.31 -1.80
CA ASN A 7 6.96 16.19 -0.33
C ASN A 7 5.95 15.14 0.16
N GLN A 8 4.83 14.97 -0.55
CA GLN A 8 3.85 13.92 -0.28
C GLN A 8 4.42 12.50 -0.49
N TRP A 9 5.21 12.28 -1.54
CA TRP A 9 5.85 10.96 -1.75
C TRP A 9 6.98 10.69 -0.77
N ASP A 10 7.69 11.72 -0.31
CA ASP A 10 8.63 11.60 0.81
C ASP A 10 7.90 11.17 2.09
N GLU A 11 6.74 11.76 2.38
CA GLU A 11 5.90 11.39 3.52
C GLU A 11 5.46 9.92 3.44
N LEU A 12 4.94 9.48 2.29
CA LEU A 12 4.57 8.08 2.06
C LEU A 12 5.76 7.14 2.25
N SER A 13 6.91 7.46 1.63
CA SER A 13 8.11 6.62 1.72
C SER A 13 8.58 6.48 3.17
N GLN A 14 8.73 7.60 3.88
CA GLN A 14 9.14 7.60 5.27
C GLN A 14 8.15 6.88 6.18
N PHE A 15 6.84 7.01 5.91
CA PHE A 15 5.82 6.26 6.61
C PHE A 15 6.05 4.75 6.50
N LEU A 16 6.17 4.23 5.27
CA LEU A 16 6.38 2.80 5.00
C LEU A 16 7.69 2.28 5.63
N PHE A 17 8.75 3.10 5.61
CA PHE A 17 10.02 2.78 6.26
C PHE A 17 9.90 2.62 7.78
N ARG A 18 9.06 3.43 8.44
CA ARG A 18 8.83 3.32 9.88
C ARG A 18 7.89 2.16 10.22
N GLU A 19 6.87 1.93 9.40
CA GLU A 19 5.83 0.93 9.63
C GLU A 19 6.35 -0.52 9.74
N LYS A 20 7.47 -0.83 9.08
CA LYS A 20 8.15 -2.15 9.22
C LYS A 20 8.57 -2.47 10.66
N ARG A 21 8.63 -1.46 11.55
CA ARG A 21 8.93 -1.62 12.98
C ARG A 21 7.73 -2.14 13.75
N SER A 22 6.52 -1.95 13.25
CA SER A 22 5.26 -2.35 13.90
C SER A 22 4.75 -3.70 13.38
N THR A 23 5.24 -4.16 12.22
CA THR A 23 4.76 -5.34 11.51
C THR A 23 5.85 -6.40 11.38
N ASN A 24 5.45 -7.67 11.25
CA ASN A 24 6.39 -8.74 10.87
C ASN A 24 6.37 -8.92 9.35
N PRO A 25 7.51 -9.28 8.73
CA PRO A 25 7.50 -9.68 7.34
C PRO A 25 6.52 -10.82 7.11
N ILE A 26 5.78 -10.76 6.01
CA ILE A 26 4.87 -11.82 5.58
C ILE A 26 5.73 -13.01 5.15
N ALA A 27 5.70 -14.08 5.94
CA ALA A 27 6.52 -15.27 5.73
C ALA A 27 6.01 -16.17 4.58
N THR A 28 4.73 -16.07 4.23
CA THR A 28 4.06 -16.94 3.25
C THR A 28 3.29 -16.12 2.23
N ASN A 29 3.94 -15.83 1.11
CA ASN A 29 3.26 -15.48 -0.13
C ASN A 29 3.89 -16.35 -1.23
N GLY A 30 3.12 -17.27 -1.82
CA GLY A 30 3.65 -18.33 -2.68
C GLY A 30 4.41 -17.84 -3.92
N ALA A 31 4.15 -16.61 -4.36
CA ALA A 31 4.86 -15.99 -5.47
C ALA A 31 6.11 -15.20 -5.04
N LEU A 32 6.28 -14.90 -3.75
CA LEU A 32 7.39 -14.10 -3.22
C LEU A 32 8.68 -14.92 -3.22
N MET A 33 9.72 -14.45 -3.92
CA MET A 33 10.96 -15.23 -4.06
C MET A 33 12.08 -14.78 -3.12
N GLU A 34 12.37 -13.47 -3.01
CA GLU A 34 13.61 -13.00 -2.34
C GLU A 34 13.47 -11.63 -1.65
N VAL A 35 12.25 -11.18 -1.34
CA VAL A 35 12.03 -9.84 -0.75
C VAL A 35 11.13 -9.91 0.47
N PHE A 36 11.29 -8.96 1.40
CA PHE A 36 10.39 -8.83 2.54
C PHE A 36 9.16 -8.02 2.14
N MET A 37 7.99 -8.64 2.27
CA MET A 37 6.70 -7.98 2.13
C MET A 37 6.15 -7.67 3.51
N PHE A 38 5.60 -6.49 3.67
CA PHE A 38 4.90 -6.02 4.87
C PHE A 38 3.48 -5.64 4.47
N ALA A 39 2.60 -5.52 5.46
CA ALA A 39 1.24 -5.09 5.23
C ALA A 39 0.70 -4.23 6.38
N ILE A 40 -0.28 -3.40 6.05
CA ILE A 40 -0.92 -2.42 6.92
C ILE A 40 -2.44 -2.54 6.74
N GLY A 41 -3.20 -2.22 7.77
CA GLY A 41 -4.66 -2.23 7.73
C GLY A 41 -5.24 -3.60 8.03
N TRP A 42 -6.41 -3.89 7.48
CA TRP A 42 -7.24 -5.00 7.87
C TRP A 42 -6.98 -6.27 7.08
N ARG A 43 -6.93 -7.40 7.77
CA ARG A 43 -6.86 -8.74 7.19
C ARG A 43 -7.94 -9.65 7.74
N LYS A 44 -8.38 -10.59 6.92
CA LYS A 44 -9.08 -11.78 7.42
C LYS A 44 -8.19 -12.48 8.44
N CYS A 45 -8.77 -12.85 9.58
CA CYS A 45 -8.01 -13.54 10.60
C CYS A 45 -7.79 -15.00 10.22
N SER A 46 -6.61 -15.53 10.54
CA SER A 46 -6.30 -16.95 10.45
C SER A 46 -6.62 -17.70 11.75
N THR A 47 -6.94 -16.99 12.83
CA THR A 47 -7.28 -17.56 14.13
C THR A 47 -8.73 -18.02 14.13
N LYS A 48 -8.97 -19.22 14.66
CA LYS A 48 -10.32 -19.77 14.80
C LYS A 48 -11.17 -18.85 15.69
N ASN A 49 -12.39 -18.56 15.25
CA ASN A 49 -13.37 -17.67 15.91
C ASN A 49 -13.03 -16.16 15.88
N GLU A 50 -12.00 -15.74 15.13
CA GLU A 50 -11.76 -14.33 14.83
C GLU A 50 -12.16 -14.05 13.38
N GLN A 51 -12.86 -12.94 13.13
CA GLN A 51 -13.35 -12.61 11.79
C GLN A 51 -12.27 -11.90 10.97
N PHE A 52 -11.70 -10.84 11.54
CA PHE A 52 -10.66 -10.02 10.94
C PHE A 52 -9.87 -9.31 12.05
N GLY A 53 -8.71 -8.79 11.69
CA GLY A 53 -7.85 -8.02 12.59
C GLY A 53 -6.89 -7.15 11.80
N LEU A 54 -6.09 -6.34 12.50
CA LEU A 54 -5.08 -5.50 11.87
C LEU A 54 -3.79 -6.28 11.62
N TYR A 55 -3.09 -5.94 10.54
CA TYR A 55 -1.69 -6.30 10.40
C TYR A 55 -0.89 -5.59 11.49
N GLY A 56 -0.27 -6.38 12.36
CA GLY A 56 0.56 -5.86 13.46
C GLY A 56 1.20 -6.99 14.24
N SER A 57 2.39 -6.73 14.79
CA SER A 57 3.04 -7.65 15.72
C SER A 57 2.79 -7.13 17.14
N VAL A 58 2.00 -7.88 17.92
CA VAL A 58 1.67 -7.51 19.31
C VAL A 58 2.93 -7.18 20.10
N ALA A 59 3.93 -8.07 20.07
CA ALA A 59 5.19 -7.86 20.78
C ALA A 59 5.97 -6.62 20.32
N LYS A 60 5.95 -6.28 19.02
CA LYS A 60 6.65 -5.07 18.52
C LYS A 60 5.89 -3.81 18.91
N ILE A 61 4.57 -3.83 18.78
CA ILE A 61 3.69 -2.71 19.15
C ILE A 61 3.79 -2.45 20.65
N GLU A 62 3.82 -3.48 21.49
CA GLU A 62 3.96 -3.32 22.94
C GLU A 62 5.27 -2.64 23.35
N ASN A 63 6.36 -2.91 22.62
CA ASN A 63 7.65 -2.28 22.83
C ASN A 63 7.74 -0.85 22.28
N ALA A 64 6.78 -0.41 21.47
CA ALA A 64 6.81 0.89 20.78
C ALA A 64 5.41 1.52 20.65
N LYS A 65 4.60 1.46 21.72
CA LYS A 65 3.17 1.83 21.68
C LYS A 65 2.92 3.26 21.18
N ASP A 66 3.71 4.22 21.65
CA ASP A 66 3.53 5.62 21.27
C ASP A 66 3.95 5.87 19.81
N GLU A 67 5.02 5.21 19.34
CA GLU A 67 5.42 5.27 17.93
C GLU A 67 4.33 4.68 17.02
N TRP A 68 3.75 3.54 17.42
CA TRP A 68 2.65 2.91 16.68
C TRP A 68 1.39 3.78 16.64
N ARG A 69 0.99 4.39 17.78
CA ARG A 69 -0.15 5.31 17.83
C ARG A 69 0.07 6.55 16.96
N ASN A 70 1.26 7.14 17.03
CA ASN A 70 1.62 8.29 16.18
C ASN A 70 1.67 7.91 14.70
N GLN A 71 2.08 6.69 14.36
CA GLN A 71 1.98 6.15 13.00
C GLN A 71 0.52 6.04 12.56
N GLY A 72 -0.34 5.45 13.37
CA GLY A 72 -1.77 5.30 13.06
C GLY A 72 -2.44 6.63 12.68
N ALA A 73 -2.07 7.72 13.35
CA ALA A 73 -2.57 9.07 13.05
C ALA A 73 -2.19 9.58 11.64
N ASN A 74 -1.14 9.05 11.03
CA ASN A 74 -0.66 9.43 9.69
C ASN A 74 -1.27 8.57 8.56
N LEU A 75 -2.03 7.53 8.86
CA LEU A 75 -2.59 6.63 7.84
C LEU A 75 -3.54 7.34 6.88
N SER A 76 -4.33 8.31 7.36
CA SER A 76 -5.22 9.09 6.51
C SER A 76 -4.46 9.98 5.52
N SER A 77 -3.29 10.52 5.90
CA SER A 77 -2.42 11.24 4.95
C SER A 77 -1.89 10.30 3.87
N VAL A 78 -1.45 9.09 4.25
CA VAL A 78 -1.00 8.05 3.31
C VAL A 78 -2.07 7.72 2.29
N GLY A 79 -3.31 7.46 2.73
CA GLY A 79 -4.37 7.15 1.79
C GLY A 79 -4.88 8.35 1.00
N PHE A 80 -4.77 9.57 1.52
CA PHE A 80 -4.96 10.77 0.70
C PHE A 80 -3.95 10.84 -0.45
N ILE A 81 -2.66 10.62 -0.18
CA ILE A 81 -1.60 10.65 -1.20
C ILE A 81 -1.87 9.61 -2.30
N LEU A 82 -2.15 8.37 -1.88
CA LEU A 82 -2.44 7.26 -2.79
C LEU A 82 -3.75 7.48 -3.55
N GLY A 83 -4.83 7.85 -2.87
CA GLY A 83 -6.14 8.11 -3.48
C GLY A 83 -6.09 9.23 -4.51
N GLN A 84 -5.38 10.33 -4.20
CA GLN A 84 -5.18 11.40 -5.18
C GLN A 84 -4.39 10.92 -6.40
N SER A 85 -3.37 10.08 -6.20
CA SER A 85 -2.62 9.52 -7.33
C SER A 85 -3.49 8.65 -8.24
N LEU A 86 -4.48 7.92 -7.70
CA LEU A 86 -5.45 7.15 -8.48
C LEU A 86 -6.43 8.04 -9.25
N ARG A 87 -6.94 9.09 -8.61
CA ARG A 87 -7.79 10.11 -9.26
C ARG A 87 -7.10 10.72 -10.48
N TYR A 88 -5.81 11.04 -10.36
CA TYR A 88 -5.00 11.52 -11.49
C TYR A 88 -4.89 10.53 -12.65
N VAL A 89 -4.97 9.22 -12.40
CA VAL A 89 -5.00 8.22 -13.49
C VAL A 89 -6.33 8.32 -14.23
N ARG A 90 -7.42 8.23 -13.48
CA ARG A 90 -8.80 8.33 -14.00
C ARG A 90 -9.78 8.45 -12.83
N ASP A 91 -10.47 9.57 -12.69
CA ASP A 91 -11.47 9.76 -11.62
C ASP A 91 -12.53 8.65 -11.60
N ASN A 92 -13.03 8.25 -12.77
CA ASN A 92 -14.00 7.16 -12.88
C ASN A 92 -13.46 5.81 -12.41
N LEU A 93 -12.14 5.58 -12.40
CA LEU A 93 -11.54 4.37 -11.86
C LEU A 93 -11.56 4.40 -10.32
N PHE A 94 -11.15 5.53 -9.73
CA PHE A 94 -11.16 5.70 -8.28
C PHE A 94 -12.56 5.45 -7.71
N GLU A 95 -13.58 6.09 -8.28
CA GLU A 95 -14.96 5.93 -7.79
C GLU A 95 -15.48 4.49 -7.96
N LYS A 96 -15.08 3.77 -9.03
CA LYS A 96 -15.43 2.34 -9.19
C LYS A 96 -14.80 1.47 -8.10
N ILE A 97 -13.53 1.69 -7.79
CA ILE A 97 -12.82 0.91 -6.77
C ILE A 97 -13.39 1.24 -5.39
N LYS A 98 -13.61 2.53 -5.11
CA LYS A 98 -14.28 2.98 -3.88
C LYS A 98 -15.65 2.34 -3.70
N ASN A 99 -16.50 2.38 -4.72
CA ASN A 99 -17.84 1.77 -4.66
C ASN A 99 -17.78 0.26 -4.46
N PHE A 100 -16.80 -0.42 -5.07
CA PHE A 100 -16.56 -1.84 -4.83
C PHE A 100 -16.23 -2.11 -3.36
N TYR A 101 -15.25 -1.42 -2.77
CA TYR A 101 -14.88 -1.62 -1.36
C TYR A 101 -16.01 -1.26 -0.40
N ASN A 102 -16.74 -0.18 -0.67
CA ASN A 102 -17.91 0.21 0.12
C ASN A 102 -19.00 -0.88 0.07
N SER A 103 -19.23 -1.50 -1.08
CA SER A 103 -20.21 -2.59 -1.22
C SER A 103 -19.85 -3.86 -0.43
N LEU A 104 -18.57 -4.06 -0.11
CA LEU A 104 -18.11 -5.18 0.71
C LEU A 104 -18.33 -4.96 2.20
N GLY A 105 -18.61 -3.73 2.64
CA GLY A 105 -18.71 -3.42 4.06
C GLY A 105 -17.43 -3.80 4.79
N VAL A 106 -16.26 -3.44 4.24
CA VAL A 106 -14.96 -3.60 4.89
C VAL A 106 -14.40 -2.26 5.36
N PRO A 107 -13.73 -2.21 6.52
CA PRO A 107 -13.10 -0.99 6.98
C PRO A 107 -11.94 -0.57 6.06
N SER A 108 -11.74 0.74 5.94
CA SER A 108 -10.58 1.32 5.25
C SER A 108 -9.30 1.06 6.04
N PHE A 109 -8.15 0.96 5.36
CA PHE A 109 -6.88 0.66 6.04
C PHE A 109 -6.42 1.72 7.05
N ASP A 110 -6.93 2.96 6.94
CA ASP A 110 -6.64 4.05 7.87
C ASP A 110 -7.56 4.08 9.10
N GLN A 111 -8.57 3.22 9.13
CA GLN A 111 -9.43 3.03 10.29
C GLN A 111 -8.81 2.01 11.22
N VAL A 112 -8.17 2.45 12.30
CA VAL A 112 -7.52 1.53 13.28
C VAL A 112 -8.51 0.92 14.29
N ASN A 113 -9.74 1.41 14.35
CA ASN A 113 -10.80 0.90 15.21
C ASN A 113 -11.98 0.41 14.37
N TYR A 114 -12.61 -0.69 14.78
CA TYR A 114 -13.85 -1.18 14.18
C TYR A 114 -14.99 -1.07 15.18
N GLU A 115 -15.96 -0.20 14.90
CA GLU A 115 -17.08 0.09 15.82
C GLU A 115 -18.35 -0.71 15.50
N GLY A 116 -18.25 -1.84 14.79
CA GLY A 116 -19.40 -2.68 14.45
C GLY A 116 -20.22 -2.19 13.26
N ASN A 117 -20.12 -0.91 12.94
CA ASN A 117 -20.61 -0.30 11.72
C ASN A 117 -19.43 0.35 10.99
N ILE A 118 -19.52 0.44 9.67
CA ILE A 118 -18.64 1.30 8.89
C ILE A 118 -19.41 2.59 8.68
N PRO A 119 -19.11 3.66 9.45
CA PRO A 119 -19.74 4.96 9.22
C PRO A 119 -19.70 5.34 7.73
N GLU A 120 -20.83 5.83 7.24
CA GLU A 120 -20.94 6.37 5.88
C GLU A 120 -19.99 7.56 5.72
N ASN A 121 -19.21 7.59 4.63
CA ASN A 121 -18.25 8.66 4.26
C ASN A 121 -17.04 8.81 5.20
N GLN A 122 -16.15 7.82 5.25
CA GLN A 122 -15.00 7.84 6.16
C GLN A 122 -13.64 7.98 5.48
N GLY A 123 -13.47 9.09 4.75
CA GLY A 123 -12.14 9.64 4.52
C GLY A 123 -11.51 9.30 3.17
N ALA A 124 -10.28 9.78 2.99
CA ALA A 124 -9.60 9.84 1.69
C ALA A 124 -9.13 8.48 1.14
N CYS A 125 -9.43 7.38 1.84
CA CYS A 125 -8.71 6.11 1.77
C CYS A 125 -9.60 4.89 1.37
N GLU A 126 -10.86 5.14 0.98
CA GLU A 126 -11.92 4.14 0.73
C GLU A 126 -11.69 3.21 -0.48
N PHE A 127 -10.47 3.13 -1.02
CA PHE A 127 -10.13 2.30 -2.18
C PHE A 127 -9.39 1.00 -1.78
N ALA A 128 -9.10 0.80 -0.49
CA ALA A 128 -8.44 -0.41 0.00
C ALA A 128 -8.71 -0.64 1.50
N SER A 129 -8.83 -1.90 1.92
CA SER A 129 -8.88 -2.30 3.34
C SER A 129 -7.51 -2.58 3.94
N ALA A 130 -6.52 -2.87 3.09
CA ALA A 130 -5.13 -3.09 3.47
C ALA A 130 -4.18 -2.65 2.35
N LEU A 131 -2.95 -2.32 2.74
CA LEU A 131 -1.85 -2.04 1.83
C LEU A 131 -0.75 -3.07 2.05
N THR A 132 -0.17 -3.58 0.95
CA THR A 132 1.06 -4.36 0.99
C THR A 132 2.20 -3.54 0.39
N PHE A 133 3.40 -3.69 0.95
CA PHE A 133 4.57 -3.03 0.42
C PHE A 133 5.81 -3.91 0.56
N THR A 134 6.72 -3.77 -0.40
CA THR A 134 8.01 -4.47 -0.43
C THR A 134 9.13 -3.45 -0.40
N MET A 135 10.20 -3.77 0.33
CA MET A 135 11.39 -2.94 0.42
C MET A 135 12.63 -3.73 0.01
N ASN A 136 13.67 -3.01 -0.43
CA ASN A 136 14.92 -3.60 -0.95
C ASN A 136 14.76 -4.40 -2.24
N GLY A 137 13.80 -4.00 -3.08
CA GLY A 137 13.53 -4.61 -4.37
C GLY A 137 12.17 -5.31 -4.40
N PHE A 138 11.85 -5.87 -5.56
CA PHE A 138 10.65 -6.68 -5.80
C PHE A 138 11.02 -7.85 -6.71
N LYS A 139 10.77 -9.08 -6.26
CA LYS A 139 11.01 -10.30 -7.03
C LYS A 139 9.91 -11.31 -6.72
N ASN A 140 8.96 -11.40 -7.64
CA ASN A 140 7.91 -12.42 -7.61
C ASN A 140 8.06 -13.38 -8.79
N ALA A 141 7.73 -14.65 -8.57
CA ALA A 141 7.45 -15.58 -9.64
C ALA A 141 6.24 -15.10 -10.45
N PRO A 142 6.14 -15.40 -11.76
CA PRO A 142 4.93 -15.14 -12.52
C PRO A 142 3.71 -15.80 -11.87
N HIS A 143 2.64 -15.05 -11.65
CA HIS A 143 1.41 -15.52 -11.03
C HIS A 143 0.22 -14.67 -11.50
N VAL A 144 -0.98 -15.13 -11.15
CA VAL A 144 -2.24 -14.42 -11.33
C VAL A 144 -2.93 -14.40 -9.97
N ASP A 145 -3.16 -13.19 -9.45
CA ASP A 145 -3.96 -13.02 -8.25
C ASP A 145 -5.42 -13.34 -8.54
N LYS A 146 -6.10 -13.99 -7.59
CA LYS A 146 -7.49 -14.44 -7.71
C LYS A 146 -8.40 -13.58 -6.84
N ASP A 147 -8.26 -12.27 -6.96
CA ASP A 147 -9.02 -11.30 -6.19
C ASP A 147 -10.38 -11.00 -6.84
N ALA A 148 -11.34 -10.59 -6.01
CA ALA A 148 -12.66 -10.18 -6.46
C ALA A 148 -12.64 -8.81 -7.19
N LEU A 149 -11.62 -7.98 -6.92
CA LEU A 149 -11.45 -6.70 -7.59
C LEU A 149 -10.79 -6.93 -8.97
N LEU A 150 -11.41 -6.38 -10.02
CA LEU A 150 -10.91 -6.48 -11.39
C LEU A 150 -9.58 -5.72 -11.63
N TYR A 151 -9.19 -4.84 -10.71
CA TYR A 151 -8.07 -3.94 -10.85
C TYR A 151 -6.97 -4.29 -9.83
N ALA A 152 -5.73 -4.40 -10.30
CA ALA A 152 -4.56 -4.38 -9.44
C ALA A 152 -4.02 -2.94 -9.37
N LEU A 153 -3.78 -2.46 -8.14
CA LEU A 153 -3.22 -1.15 -7.88
C LEU A 153 -1.81 -1.28 -7.33
N GLY A 154 -0.87 -0.52 -7.88
CA GLY A 154 0.53 -0.60 -7.48
C GLY A 154 1.30 0.69 -7.73
N TRP A 155 2.23 0.97 -6.83
CA TRP A 155 3.15 2.10 -6.92
C TRP A 155 4.58 1.60 -6.79
N CYS A 156 5.46 2.17 -7.60
CA CYS A 156 6.89 1.90 -7.54
C CYS A 156 7.64 3.23 -7.54
N PHE A 157 8.44 3.44 -6.51
CA PHE A 157 9.32 4.58 -6.38
C PHE A 157 10.64 4.12 -5.77
N GLN A 158 11.71 4.89 -6.03
CA GLN A 158 13.02 4.63 -5.47
C GLN A 158 13.23 5.59 -4.30
N ALA A 159 13.70 5.07 -3.17
CA ALA A 159 13.97 5.87 -1.99
C ALA A 159 15.37 5.57 -1.45
N ASP A 160 16.01 6.60 -0.93
CA ASP A 160 17.30 6.51 -0.28
C ASP A 160 17.17 5.75 1.04
N LYS A 161 18.01 4.74 1.26
CA LYS A 161 17.89 3.86 2.43
C LYS A 161 18.18 4.55 3.76
N GLN A 162 18.96 5.64 3.75
CA GLN A 162 19.36 6.35 4.96
C GLN A 162 18.32 7.40 5.34
N THR A 163 17.89 8.20 4.38
CA THR A 163 16.95 9.31 4.59
C THR A 163 15.49 8.90 4.42
N SER A 164 15.22 7.76 3.78
CA SER A 164 13.87 7.30 3.39
C SER A 164 13.14 8.27 2.45
N GLN A 165 13.85 9.24 1.86
CA GLN A 165 13.30 10.18 0.88
C GLN A 165 13.36 9.59 -0.53
N ILE A 166 12.39 9.94 -1.37
CA ILE A 166 12.38 9.50 -2.76
C ILE A 166 13.53 10.14 -3.55
N HIS A 167 14.14 9.35 -4.43
CA HIS A 167 15.16 9.86 -5.32
C HIS A 167 14.54 10.81 -6.34
N ARG A 168 15.06 12.03 -6.38
CA ARG A 168 14.64 13.10 -7.30
C ARG A 168 15.46 13.11 -8.59
N ASP A 169 16.65 12.50 -8.55
CA ASP A 169 17.61 12.48 -9.63
C ASP A 169 17.43 11.24 -10.53
N ALA A 170 17.09 11.48 -11.80
CA ALA A 170 16.95 10.44 -12.80
C ALA A 170 18.27 9.71 -13.13
N SER A 171 19.43 10.27 -12.77
CA SER A 171 20.73 9.61 -12.91
C SER A 171 20.91 8.42 -11.95
N LYS A 172 20.14 8.38 -10.85
CA LYS A 172 20.18 7.31 -9.83
C LYS A 172 19.23 6.16 -10.12
N ARG A 173 18.77 6.01 -11.37
CA ARG A 173 17.83 4.94 -11.77
C ARG A 173 18.41 3.55 -11.45
N CYS A 174 17.64 2.75 -10.71
CA CYS A 174 17.92 1.33 -10.59
C CYS A 174 17.89 0.61 -11.96
N THR A 175 18.87 -0.25 -12.21
CA THR A 175 18.87 -1.22 -13.31
C THR A 175 18.24 -2.54 -12.82
N GLY A 176 16.98 -2.82 -13.20
CA GLY A 176 16.24 -4.02 -12.77
C GLY A 176 14.81 -3.73 -12.32
N GLY A 177 14.14 -4.69 -11.67
CA GLY A 177 12.81 -4.48 -11.08
C GLY A 177 11.68 -4.26 -12.09
N LYS A 178 11.83 -4.77 -13.32
CA LYS A 178 10.80 -4.66 -14.36
C LYS A 178 9.56 -5.44 -13.96
N LEU A 179 8.40 -4.79 -13.94
CA LEU A 179 7.13 -5.48 -13.87
C LEU A 179 6.79 -5.99 -15.27
N ILE A 180 6.76 -7.32 -15.43
CA ILE A 180 6.55 -7.98 -16.73
C ILE A 180 5.21 -8.71 -16.69
N PHE A 181 4.31 -8.35 -17.60
CA PHE A 181 3.05 -9.05 -17.81
C PHE A 181 3.21 -10.03 -18.98
N GLN A 182 3.18 -11.33 -18.68
CA GLN A 182 3.47 -12.38 -19.66
C GLN A 182 2.31 -12.69 -20.63
N MET A 183 1.08 -12.24 -20.33
CA MET A 183 -0.06 -12.30 -21.25
C MET A 183 -0.93 -11.05 -21.17
N SER A 184 -1.18 -10.42 -22.32
CA SER A 184 -2.07 -9.28 -22.49
C SER A 184 -3.51 -9.75 -22.73
N ILE A 185 -4.29 -9.87 -21.67
CA ILE A 185 -5.75 -9.94 -21.77
C ILE A 185 -6.27 -8.60 -21.25
N PHE A 186 -6.71 -7.77 -22.19
CA PHE A 186 -7.39 -6.47 -22.04
C PHE A 186 -7.44 -5.84 -20.63
N GLY A 187 -6.57 -4.85 -20.40
CA GLY A 187 -6.66 -3.93 -19.27
C GLY A 187 -5.64 -2.81 -19.43
N LEU A 188 -6.06 -1.56 -19.27
CA LEU A 188 -5.17 -0.41 -19.35
C LEU A 188 -4.18 -0.48 -18.18
N ILE A 189 -2.92 -0.79 -18.45
CA ILE A 189 -1.86 -0.79 -17.43
C ILE A 189 -1.37 0.64 -17.29
N TYR A 190 -1.71 1.31 -16.18
CA TYR A 190 -1.07 2.56 -15.80
C TYR A 190 -0.04 2.29 -14.71
N LEU A 191 1.22 2.15 -15.11
CA LEU A 191 2.34 2.08 -14.19
C LEU A 191 2.83 3.52 -13.94
N ASN A 192 2.42 4.13 -12.83
CA ASN A 192 3.02 5.39 -12.39
C ASN A 192 4.38 5.08 -11.74
N VAL A 193 5.39 4.80 -12.57
CA VAL A 193 6.77 4.78 -12.08
C VAL A 193 7.11 6.24 -11.79
N MET A 194 7.27 6.56 -10.50
CA MET A 194 7.83 7.86 -10.09
C MET A 194 9.33 7.88 -10.35
N GLY A 195 9.65 7.83 -11.64
CA GLY A 195 10.95 7.83 -12.27
C GLY A 195 10.67 7.87 -13.76
N LEU A 196 10.87 9.04 -14.38
CA LEU A 196 10.61 9.31 -15.80
C LEU A 196 10.85 8.06 -16.67
N ILE A 197 9.78 7.47 -17.19
CA ILE A 197 9.84 6.66 -18.40
C ILE A 197 9.62 7.65 -19.54
N ARG A 198 10.71 7.92 -20.28
CA ARG A 198 10.64 8.23 -21.71
C ARG A 198 11.19 7.01 -22.43
#